data_AF-C0E4A4-F1
#
_entry.id   AF-C0E4A4-F1
#
_cell.length_a   1.000
_cell.length_b   1.000
_cell.length_c   1.000
_cell.angle_alpha   90.00
_cell.angle_beta   90.00
_cell.angle_gamma   90.00
#
_symmetry.space_group_name_H-M   'P 1'
#
loop_
_entity.id
_entity.type
_entity.pdbx_description
1 polymer ?
#
loop_
_entity_poly.entity_id
_entity_poly.type
_entity_poly.pdbx_seq_one_letter_code
_entity_poly.pdbx_strand_id
1 'polypeptide(L)'
;MTMMDRDEEKYQGYYLPPALGEQIKKAVAQVGPMVFVKQMLTFRLTEVGVHEGEVWDAVMRLSQEAYEDPEYVVEINRLADKYNLLADDVFGYPGGPKMCIAFFAVSDALVMGLDESLSKLPYLVCESLICEVWPDDKMYKGVAWIMDQ
;
A
#
# COMPACT_ATOMS: atom_id res chain seq x y z
N MET A 1 26.73 -20.58 2.79
CA MET A 1 26.06 -19.45 2.12
C MET A 1 24.64 -19.91 1.85
N THR A 2 23.70 -19.48 2.68
CA THR A 2 22.32 -19.96 2.75
C THR A 2 21.49 -19.40 1.60
N MET A 3 20.51 -20.17 1.13
CA MET A 3 19.62 -19.86 -0.01
C MET A 3 18.78 -18.58 0.13
N MET A 4 18.93 -17.81 1.22
CA MET A 4 18.18 -16.58 1.51
C MET A 4 18.69 -15.33 0.79
N ASP A 5 19.93 -15.31 0.29
CA ASP A 5 20.51 -14.09 -0.28
C ASP A 5 20.14 -13.85 -1.76
N ARG A 6 19.55 -14.84 -2.45
CA ARG A 6 19.30 -14.76 -3.90
C ARG A 6 18.00 -14.06 -4.32
N ASP A 7 17.05 -13.92 -3.39
CA ASP A 7 15.78 -13.26 -3.67
C ASP A 7 15.81 -11.76 -3.33
N GLU A 8 16.73 -11.31 -2.47
CA GLU A 8 16.85 -9.89 -2.09
C GLU A 8 17.47 -9.01 -3.18
N GLU A 9 18.31 -9.56 -4.08
CA GLU A 9 18.97 -8.78 -5.14
C GLU A 9 18.07 -8.48 -6.34
N LYS A 10 16.92 -9.16 -6.49
CA LYS A 10 16.13 -9.10 -7.74
C LYS A 10 14.98 -8.09 -7.73
N TYR A 11 14.64 -7.53 -6.57
CA TYR A 11 13.58 -6.52 -6.47
C TYR A 11 14.16 -5.14 -6.18
N GLN A 12 14.98 -4.64 -7.11
CA GLN A 12 14.92 -3.21 -7.42
C GLN A 12 13.69 -3.02 -8.32
N GLY A 13 12.52 -2.90 -7.68
CA GLY A 13 11.29 -2.51 -8.36
C GLY A 13 11.54 -1.26 -9.19
N TYR A 14 11.10 -1.29 -10.45
CA TYR A 14 11.51 -0.36 -11.50
C TYR A 14 11.22 1.14 -11.22
N TYR A 15 10.59 1.47 -10.10
CA TYR A 15 10.24 2.83 -9.69
C TYR A 15 10.65 3.25 -8.27
N LEU A 16 11.13 2.35 -7.39
CA LEU A 16 11.55 2.76 -6.05
C LEU A 16 13.00 3.28 -6.06
N PRO A 17 13.27 4.52 -5.60
CA PRO A 17 14.64 4.98 -5.38
C PRO A 17 15.40 4.00 -4.47
N PRO A 18 16.65 3.59 -4.79
CA PRO A 18 17.37 2.59 -4.00
C PRO A 18 17.46 2.93 -2.50
N ALA A 19 17.69 4.20 -2.17
CA ALA A 19 17.72 4.67 -0.78
C ALA A 19 16.37 4.55 -0.06
N LEU A 20 15.25 4.69 -0.78
CA LEU A 20 13.92 4.48 -0.23
C LEU A 20 13.68 2.98 0.01
N GLY A 21 14.07 2.12 -0.95
CA GLY A 21 14.00 0.67 -0.79
C GLY A 21 14.76 0.16 0.43
N GLU A 22 15.95 0.69 0.70
CA GLU A 22 16.71 0.36 1.91
C GLU A 22 16.01 0.78 3.21
N GLN A 23 15.35 1.95 3.21
CA GLN A 23 14.58 2.41 4.38
C GLN A 23 13.33 1.56 4.60
N ILE A 24 12.61 1.21 3.53
CA ILE A 24 11.47 0.28 3.58
C ILE A 24 11.94 -1.06 4.16
N LYS A 25 13.06 -1.62 3.66
CA LYS A 25 13.61 -2.88 4.19
C LYS A 25 13.90 -2.81 5.69
N LYS A 26 14.49 -1.70 6.16
CA LYS A 26 14.74 -1.47 7.60
C LYS A 26 13.45 -1.39 8.41
N ALA A 27 12.47 -0.61 7.95
CA ALA A 27 11.19 -0.46 8.62
C ALA A 27 10.43 -1.80 8.68
N VAL A 28 10.36 -2.52 7.55
CA VAL A 28 9.75 -3.86 7.47
C VAL A 28 10.44 -4.85 8.42
N ALA A 29 11.77 -4.81 8.52
CA ALA A 29 12.50 -5.66 9.47
C ALA A 29 12.21 -5.30 10.94
N GLN A 30 11.87 -4.04 11.23
CA GLN A 30 11.54 -3.56 12.58
C GLN A 30 10.11 -3.93 12.98
N VAL A 31 9.11 -3.66 12.13
CA VAL A 31 7.68 -3.79 12.49
C VAL A 31 7.00 -5.03 11.89
N GLY A 32 7.64 -5.69 10.93
CA GLY A 32 7.04 -6.77 10.14
C GLY A 32 6.25 -6.25 8.92
N PRO A 33 6.09 -7.06 7.87
CA PRO A 33 5.56 -6.60 6.59
C PRO A 33 4.09 -6.14 6.68
N MET A 34 3.24 -6.83 7.45
CA MET A 34 1.81 -6.47 7.54
C MET A 34 1.55 -5.22 8.34
N VAL A 35 2.30 -5.05 9.43
CA VAL A 35 2.23 -3.82 10.23
C VAL A 35 2.70 -2.63 9.40
N PHE A 36 3.82 -2.79 8.67
CA PHE A 36 4.33 -1.77 7.77
C PHE A 36 3.28 -1.36 6.73
N VAL A 37 2.72 -2.31 5.98
CA VAL A 37 1.75 -2.02 4.92
C VAL A 37 0.52 -1.31 5.48
N LYS A 38 -0.02 -1.82 6.58
CA LYS A 38 -1.17 -1.20 7.24
C LYS A 38 -0.89 0.24 7.64
N GLN A 39 0.22 0.49 8.33
CA GLN A 39 0.58 1.83 8.75
C GLN A 39 0.85 2.78 7.57
N MET A 40 1.46 2.28 6.49
CA MET A 40 1.75 3.07 5.29
C MET A 40 0.45 3.52 4.60
N LEU A 41 -0.51 2.60 4.44
CA LEU A 41 -1.84 2.89 3.88
C LEU A 41 -2.64 3.82 4.81
N THR A 42 -2.60 3.59 6.12
CA THR A 42 -3.22 4.50 7.11
C THR A 42 -2.65 5.91 7.04
N PHE A 43 -1.32 6.05 6.89
CA PHE A 43 -0.66 7.34 6.73
C PHE A 43 -1.15 8.04 5.46
N ARG A 44 -1.23 7.30 4.33
CA ARG A 44 -1.72 7.84 3.05
C ARG A 44 -3.16 8.37 3.17
N LEU A 45 -4.04 7.61 3.79
CA LEU A 45 -5.45 8.01 4.02
C LEU A 45 -5.55 9.22 4.95
N THR A 46 -4.78 9.22 6.05
CA THR A 46 -4.75 10.33 7.02
C THR A 46 -4.26 11.63 6.38
N GLU A 47 -3.29 11.57 5.46
CA GLU A 47 -2.77 12.75 4.76
C GLU A 47 -3.86 13.47 3.93
N VAL A 48 -4.82 12.72 3.40
CA VAL A 48 -5.96 13.28 2.66
C VAL A 48 -7.20 13.49 3.54
N GLY A 49 -7.06 13.36 4.87
CA GLY A 49 -8.13 13.60 5.85
C GLY A 49 -9.16 12.48 5.97
N VAL A 50 -8.83 11.26 5.51
CA VAL A 50 -9.71 10.10 5.61
C VAL A 50 -9.43 9.36 6.91
N HIS A 51 -10.49 9.17 7.70
CA HIS A 51 -10.45 8.48 9.00
C HIS A 51 -11.63 7.51 9.20
N GLU A 52 -12.46 7.32 8.18
CA GLU A 52 -13.65 6.47 8.19
C GLU A 52 -14.05 6.06 6.77
N GLY A 53 -14.95 5.08 6.67
CA GLY A 53 -15.50 4.59 5.41
C GLY A 53 -14.83 3.29 4.93
N GLU A 54 -15.40 2.71 3.87
CA GLU A 54 -15.06 1.34 3.43
C GLU A 54 -13.57 1.11 3.13
N VAL A 55 -12.87 2.08 2.53
CA VAL A 55 -11.42 1.98 2.26
C VAL A 55 -10.62 2.03 3.55
N TRP A 56 -11.00 2.91 4.49
CA TRP A 56 -10.38 2.98 5.80
C TRP A 56 -10.60 1.69 6.60
N ASP A 57 -11.84 1.19 6.60
CA ASP A 57 -12.21 -0.03 7.33
C ASP A 57 -11.50 -1.28 6.77
N ALA A 58 -11.28 -1.33 5.45
CA ALA A 58 -10.48 -2.38 4.81
C ALA A 58 -9.02 -2.33 5.28
N VAL A 59 -8.40 -1.14 5.31
CA VAL A 59 -7.03 -0.97 5.84
C VAL A 59 -6.96 -1.31 7.33
N MET A 60 -7.98 -0.94 8.12
CA MET A 60 -7.97 -1.22 9.55
C MET A 60 -8.15 -2.69 9.90
N ARG A 61 -8.77 -3.49 9.03
CA ARG A 61 -8.85 -4.96 9.17
C ARG A 61 -7.66 -5.70 8.58
N LEU A 62 -6.79 -5.01 7.84
CA LEU A 62 -5.61 -5.60 7.22
C LEU A 62 -4.78 -6.38 8.24
N SER A 63 -4.58 -7.66 7.94
CA SER A 63 -3.82 -8.66 8.69
C SER A 63 -3.48 -9.82 7.75
N GLN A 64 -2.60 -10.73 8.19
CA GLN A 64 -2.30 -11.92 7.39
C GLN A 64 -3.55 -12.80 7.24
N GLU A 65 -4.30 -12.98 8.33
CA GLU A 65 -5.52 -13.78 8.35
C GLU A 65 -6.60 -13.18 7.43
N ALA A 66 -6.70 -11.85 7.38
CA ALA A 66 -7.61 -11.18 6.45
C ALA A 66 -7.26 -11.48 4.99
N TYR A 67 -5.98 -11.51 4.62
CA TYR A 67 -5.57 -11.86 3.25
C TYR A 67 -5.89 -13.31 2.85
N GLU A 68 -6.07 -14.19 3.84
CA GLU A 68 -6.49 -15.58 3.63
C GLU A 68 -8.03 -15.75 3.65
N ASP A 69 -8.77 -14.70 4.04
CA ASP A 69 -10.23 -14.69 4.12
C ASP A 69 -10.86 -14.35 2.76
N PRO A 70 -11.63 -15.28 2.14
CA PRO A 70 -12.30 -15.02 0.87
C PRO A 70 -13.24 -13.81 0.89
N GLU A 71 -13.87 -13.50 2.02
CA GLU A 71 -14.79 -12.34 2.12
C GLU A 71 -14.00 -11.03 2.01
N TYR A 72 -12.84 -10.96 2.65
CA TYR A 72 -11.95 -9.80 2.58
C TYR A 72 -11.37 -9.62 1.16
N VAL A 73 -10.99 -10.72 0.51
CA VAL A 73 -10.52 -10.71 -0.88
C VAL A 73 -11.59 -10.16 -1.83
N VAL A 74 -12.84 -10.61 -1.70
CA VAL A 74 -13.96 -10.10 -2.51
C VAL A 74 -14.18 -8.60 -2.25
N GLU A 75 -14.06 -8.18 -0.99
CA GLU A 75 -14.22 -6.78 -0.63
C GLU A 75 -13.14 -5.88 -1.24
N ILE A 76 -11.86 -6.27 -1.16
CA ILE A 76 -10.74 -5.52 -1.77
C ILE A 76 -10.95 -5.39 -3.27
N ASN A 77 -11.29 -6.48 -3.96
CA ASN A 77 -11.54 -6.45 -5.41
C ASN A 77 -12.69 -5.48 -5.76
N ARG A 78 -13.79 -5.52 -5.00
CA ARG A 78 -14.91 -4.59 -5.18
C ARG A 78 -14.49 -3.12 -5.00
N LEU A 79 -13.62 -2.83 -4.01
CA LEU A 79 -13.13 -1.47 -3.79
C LEU A 79 -12.23 -1.01 -4.94
N ALA A 80 -11.34 -1.87 -5.42
CA ALA A 80 -10.47 -1.56 -6.55
C ALA A 80 -11.30 -1.27 -7.82
N ASP A 81 -12.32 -2.08 -8.11
CA ASP A 81 -13.24 -1.83 -9.22
C ASP A 81 -13.99 -0.49 -9.05
N LYS A 82 -14.47 -0.21 -7.83
CA LYS A 82 -15.23 1.02 -7.54
C LYS A 82 -14.40 2.28 -7.71
N TYR A 83 -13.13 2.24 -7.30
CA TYR A 83 -12.25 3.41 -7.30
C TYR A 83 -11.25 3.42 -8.45
N ASN A 84 -11.40 2.52 -9.42
CA ASN A 84 -10.53 2.45 -10.59
C ASN A 84 -10.55 3.76 -11.38
N LEU A 85 -9.43 4.49 -11.40
CA LEU A 85 -9.31 5.78 -12.11
C LEU A 85 -9.43 5.65 -13.64
N LEU A 86 -9.38 4.42 -14.16
CA LEU A 86 -9.58 4.12 -15.58
C LEU A 86 -11.05 3.85 -15.93
N ALA A 87 -11.96 3.83 -14.95
CA ALA A 87 -13.39 3.72 -15.21
C ALA A 87 -13.97 5.06 -15.69
N ASP A 88 -15.00 5.01 -16.54
CA ASP A 88 -15.53 6.17 -17.29
C ASP A 88 -16.07 7.35 -16.43
N ASP A 89 -16.26 7.19 -15.10
CA ASP A 89 -16.97 8.16 -14.22
C ASP A 89 -16.16 8.65 -12.99
N VAL A 90 -14.84 8.67 -13.10
CA VAL A 90 -13.93 8.90 -11.96
C VAL A 90 -13.97 10.32 -11.38
N PHE A 91 -14.35 11.31 -12.20
CA PHE A 91 -14.38 12.71 -11.77
C PHE A 91 -15.66 13.12 -11.00
N GLY A 92 -16.58 12.18 -10.77
CA GLY A 92 -17.82 12.39 -9.99
C GLY A 92 -17.70 12.19 -8.47
N TYR A 93 -16.52 11.80 -7.95
CA TYR A 93 -16.39 11.45 -6.53
C TYR A 93 -16.60 12.67 -5.60
N PRO A 94 -17.57 12.64 -4.67
CA PRO A 94 -17.92 13.80 -3.83
C PRO A 94 -16.78 14.31 -2.93
N GLY A 95 -15.83 13.44 -2.55
CA GLY A 95 -14.65 13.83 -1.75
C GLY A 95 -13.54 14.53 -2.54
N GLY A 96 -13.75 14.74 -3.84
CA GLY A 96 -12.84 15.43 -4.73
C GLY A 96 -11.65 14.59 -5.23
N PRO A 97 -10.84 15.14 -6.16
CA PRO A 97 -9.84 14.37 -6.89
C PRO A 97 -8.75 13.75 -6.01
N LYS A 98 -8.29 14.44 -4.95
CA LYS A 98 -7.21 13.95 -4.08
C LYS A 98 -7.61 12.71 -3.29
N MET A 99 -8.85 12.68 -2.80
CA MET A 99 -9.38 11.53 -2.05
C MET A 99 -9.63 10.35 -2.99
N CYS A 100 -10.16 10.62 -4.18
CA CYS A 100 -10.35 9.59 -5.20
C CYS A 100 -9.03 8.92 -5.61
N ILE A 101 -7.97 9.71 -5.87
CA ILE A 101 -6.63 9.18 -6.17
C ILE A 101 -6.08 8.36 -5.00
N ALA A 102 -6.27 8.81 -3.75
CA ALA A 102 -5.82 8.04 -2.58
C ALA A 102 -6.57 6.70 -2.45
N PHE A 103 -7.87 6.67 -2.72
CA PHE A 103 -8.66 5.44 -2.67
C PHE A 103 -8.27 4.47 -3.76
N PHE A 104 -8.07 4.96 -4.98
CA PHE A 104 -7.52 4.14 -6.06
C PHE A 104 -6.19 3.52 -5.67
N ALA A 105 -5.22 4.34 -5.28
CA ALA A 105 -3.87 3.87 -4.94
C ALA A 105 -3.88 2.86 -3.78
N VAL A 106 -4.73 3.06 -2.76
CA VAL A 106 -4.86 2.12 -1.64
C VAL A 106 -5.52 0.81 -2.08
N SER A 107 -6.62 0.87 -2.83
CA SER A 107 -7.34 -0.33 -3.26
C SER A 107 -6.54 -1.15 -4.28
N ASP A 108 -5.86 -0.48 -5.23
CA ASP A 108 -4.98 -1.12 -6.22
C ASP A 108 -3.77 -1.79 -5.54
N ALA A 109 -3.12 -1.09 -4.59
CA ALA A 109 -2.04 -1.66 -3.79
C ALA A 109 -2.46 -2.92 -3.02
N LEU A 110 -3.67 -2.91 -2.44
CA LEU A 110 -4.22 -4.06 -1.72
C LEU A 110 -4.50 -5.24 -2.66
N VAL A 111 -5.02 -4.99 -3.87
CA VAL A 111 -5.24 -6.03 -4.89
C VAL A 111 -3.93 -6.65 -5.36
N MET A 112 -2.91 -5.84 -5.68
CA MET A 112 -1.61 -6.36 -6.09
C MET A 112 -0.96 -7.25 -5.02
N GLY A 113 -1.32 -7.03 -3.74
CA GLY A 113 -0.88 -7.90 -2.66
C GLY A 113 -1.52 -9.27 -2.59
N LEU A 114 -2.67 -9.47 -3.22
CA LEU A 114 -3.37 -10.76 -3.27
C LEU A 114 -2.66 -11.77 -4.19
N ASP A 115 -2.02 -11.28 -5.25
CA ASP A 115 -1.43 -12.11 -6.29
C ASP A 115 0.04 -12.50 -6.02
N GLU A 116 0.62 -12.01 -4.92
CA GLU A 116 2.06 -12.11 -4.64
C GLU A 116 2.35 -12.58 -3.21
N SER A 117 3.64 -12.86 -2.93
CA SER A 117 4.06 -13.24 -1.58
C SER A 117 3.95 -12.07 -0.60
N LEU A 118 3.49 -12.34 0.63
CA LEU A 118 3.42 -11.36 1.73
C LEU A 118 4.76 -10.65 2.02
N SER A 119 5.90 -11.29 1.70
CA SER A 119 7.22 -10.67 1.85
C SER A 119 7.49 -9.55 0.84
N LYS A 120 6.81 -9.58 -0.32
CA LYS A 120 6.92 -8.56 -1.37
C LYS A 120 5.90 -7.44 -1.21
N LEU A 121 4.81 -7.70 -0.49
CA LEU A 121 3.69 -6.77 -0.32
C LEU A 121 4.12 -5.36 0.11
N PRO A 122 5.05 -5.15 1.07
CA PRO A 122 5.54 -3.81 1.39
C PRO A 122 6.06 -3.02 0.19
N TYR A 123 6.81 -3.66 -0.70
CA TYR A 123 7.43 -3.01 -1.85
C TYR A 123 6.39 -2.73 -2.94
N LEU A 124 5.50 -3.70 -3.23
CA LEU A 124 4.43 -3.55 -4.21
C LEU A 124 3.46 -2.42 -3.82
N VAL A 125 3.09 -2.33 -2.54
CA VAL A 125 2.29 -1.21 -2.03
C VAL A 125 3.02 0.11 -2.21
N CYS A 126 4.30 0.17 -1.86
CA CYS A 126 5.09 1.39 -2.02
C CYS A 126 5.24 1.82 -3.50
N GLU A 127 5.44 0.86 -4.40
CA GLU A 127 5.49 1.09 -5.84
C GLU A 127 4.16 1.62 -6.38
N SER A 128 3.04 0.99 -6.01
CA SER A 128 1.70 1.44 -6.38
C SER A 128 1.46 2.89 -5.96
N LEU A 129 1.74 3.22 -4.71
CA LEU A 129 1.51 4.56 -4.19
C LEU A 129 2.34 5.62 -4.95
N ILE A 130 3.60 5.31 -5.33
CA ILE A 130 4.45 6.21 -6.11
C ILE A 130 3.93 6.37 -7.55
N CYS A 131 3.59 5.27 -8.21
CA CYS A 131 3.01 5.28 -9.56
C CYS A 131 1.73 6.13 -9.62
N GLU A 132 0.93 6.10 -8.55
CA GLU A 132 -0.29 6.89 -8.39
C GLU A 132 -0.04 8.31 -7.82
N VAL A 133 1.11 8.86 -8.20
CA VAL A 133 1.49 10.27 -8.02
C VAL A 133 1.70 10.66 -6.56
N TRP A 134 2.04 9.70 -5.69
CA TRP A 134 2.50 10.03 -4.35
C TRP A 134 4.01 10.35 -4.34
N PRO A 135 4.42 11.58 -4.01
CA PRO A 135 5.83 11.97 -4.11
C PRO A 135 6.74 11.22 -3.13
N ASP A 136 7.99 10.97 -3.56
CA ASP A 136 9.03 10.32 -2.75
C ASP A 136 9.21 10.96 -1.38
N ASP A 137 9.15 12.29 -1.26
CA ASP A 137 9.34 12.99 0.03
C ASP A 137 8.26 12.62 1.06
N LYS A 138 7.06 12.29 0.59
CA LYS A 138 5.96 11.82 1.44
C LYS A 138 6.12 10.35 1.81
N MET A 139 6.63 9.54 0.89
CA MET A 139 7.03 8.16 1.18
C MET A 139 8.08 8.11 2.30
N TYR A 140 9.16 8.90 2.18
CA TYR A 140 10.18 8.99 3.23
C TYR A 140 9.59 9.42 4.58
N LYS A 141 8.66 10.39 4.59
CA LYS A 141 7.97 10.81 5.83
C LYS A 141 7.13 9.69 6.43
N GLY A 142 6.40 8.95 5.62
CA GLY A 142 5.59 7.82 6.08
C GLY A 142 6.44 6.68 6.65
N VAL A 143 7.54 6.33 5.97
CA VAL A 143 8.49 5.32 6.46
C VAL A 143 9.15 5.76 7.77
N ALA A 144 9.57 7.01 7.88
CA ALA A 144 10.11 7.55 9.12
C ALA A 144 9.07 7.54 10.25
N TRP A 145 7.83 7.95 9.97
CA TRP A 145 6.73 7.94 10.94
C TRP A 145 6.44 6.54 11.48
N ILE A 146 6.54 5.50 10.64
CA ILE A 146 6.41 4.10 11.04
C ILE A 146 7.52 3.69 12.01
N MET A 147 8.77 4.08 11.70
CA MET A 147 9.93 3.70 12.50
C MET A 147 9.98 4.39 13.87
N ASP A 148 9.30 5.53 14.01
CA ASP A 148 9.21 6.34 15.24
C ASP A 148 8.06 5.93 16.18
N GLN A 149 7.22 4.94 15.82
CA GLN A 149 6.17 4.39 16.69
C GLN A 149 6.69 3.34 17.68
#